data_AF-A0A2A4ZQV2-F1
#
_entry.id   AF-A0A2A4ZQV2-F1
#
_cell.length_a   1.000
_cell.length_b   1.000
_cell.length_c   1.000
_cell.angle_alpha   90.00
_cell.angle_beta   90.00
_cell.angle_gamma   90.00
#
_symmetry.space_group_name_H-M   'P 1'
#
loop_
_entity.id
_entity.type
_entity.pdbx_description
1 polymer ?
#
loop_
_entity_poly.entity_id
_entity_poly.type
_entity_poly.pdbx_seq_one_letter_code
_entity_poly.pdbx_strand_id
1 'polypeptide(L)'
;MAPNKPKKTYPRITLRLTEEENAKLRELSEGMAVSAYIRKCVFGENVARRKRRSHTPVKDQAAMAKALGLLGKMRIANNLNQLAYNANTGSLLVDDETLAQITEAHAHVSFMRRALVQALGLTDGAGK
;
A
#
# COMPACT_ATOMS: atom_id res chain seq x y z
N MET A 1 -17.14 -2.90 19.05
CA MET A 1 -16.41 -4.13 18.69
C MET A 1 -17.21 -4.86 17.61
N ALA A 2 -16.80 -4.78 16.34
CA ALA A 2 -17.59 -5.36 15.24
C ALA A 2 -17.47 -6.91 15.23
N PRO A 3 -18.54 -7.65 14.91
CA PRO A 3 -18.51 -9.11 14.96
C PRO A 3 -17.61 -9.70 13.87
N ASN A 4 -16.70 -10.59 14.29
CA ASN A 4 -15.77 -11.29 13.42
C ASN A 4 -16.53 -12.31 12.55
N LYS A 5 -16.55 -12.11 11.23
CA LYS A 5 -17.21 -13.04 10.29
C LYS A 5 -16.52 -14.42 10.38
N PRO A 6 -17.29 -15.54 10.45
CA PRO A 6 -16.70 -16.87 10.55
C PRO A 6 -15.85 -17.18 9.30
N LYS A 7 -14.62 -17.67 9.51
CA LYS A 7 -13.72 -18.06 8.43
C LYS A 7 -14.32 -19.27 7.70
N LYS A 8 -14.58 -19.13 6.39
CA LYS A 8 -15.00 -20.25 5.53
C LYS A 8 -13.87 -21.29 5.47
N THR A 9 -14.13 -22.48 6.00
CA THR A 9 -13.25 -23.66 5.84
C THR A 9 -13.60 -24.37 4.54
N TYR A 10 -12.59 -24.65 3.73
CA TYR A 10 -12.75 -25.45 2.50
C TYR A 10 -12.18 -26.85 2.74
N PRO A 11 -12.78 -27.90 2.16
CA PRO A 11 -12.22 -29.25 2.21
C PRO A 11 -10.81 -29.28 1.62
N ARG A 12 -9.93 -30.09 2.21
CA ARG A 12 -8.51 -30.19 1.84
C ARG A 12 -8.23 -31.58 1.26
N ILE A 13 -7.38 -31.62 0.25
CA ILE A 13 -6.81 -32.87 -0.28
C ILE A 13 -5.43 -33.02 0.35
N THR A 14 -5.21 -34.13 1.04
CA THR A 14 -3.91 -34.53 1.58
C THR A 14 -3.35 -35.62 0.66
N LEU A 15 -2.20 -35.37 0.07
CA LEU A 15 -1.53 -36.30 -0.83
C LEU A 15 -0.19 -36.71 -0.19
N ARG A 16 0.06 -38.02 -0.05
CA ARG A 16 1.39 -38.52 0.31
C ARG A 16 2.25 -38.50 -0.95
N LEU A 17 3.43 -37.92 -0.83
CA LEU A 17 4.40 -37.82 -1.90
C LEU A 17 5.73 -38.36 -1.39
N THR A 18 6.39 -39.16 -2.20
CA THR A 18 7.81 -39.45 -2.06
C THR A 18 8.64 -38.19 -2.40
N GLU A 19 9.91 -38.20 -2.02
CA GLU A 19 10.81 -37.06 -2.26
C GLU A 19 11.01 -36.79 -3.75
N GLU A 20 11.12 -37.86 -4.55
CA GLU A 20 11.22 -37.81 -6.01
C GLU A 20 9.97 -37.22 -6.68
N GLU A 21 8.78 -37.63 -6.23
CA GLU A 21 7.52 -37.11 -6.77
C GLU A 21 7.33 -35.62 -6.44
N ASN A 22 7.74 -35.20 -5.24
CA ASN A 22 7.71 -33.80 -4.83
C ASN A 22 8.69 -32.94 -5.65
N ALA A 23 9.87 -33.47 -5.94
CA ALA A 23 10.86 -32.81 -6.80
C ALA A 23 10.33 -32.63 -8.23
N LYS A 24 9.79 -33.69 -8.84
CA LYS A 24 9.15 -33.64 -10.17
C LYS A 24 7.98 -32.65 -10.20
N LEU A 25 7.14 -32.63 -9.16
CA LEU A 25 6.03 -31.66 -9.05
C LEU A 25 6.52 -30.21 -8.98
N ARG A 26 7.66 -29.96 -8.32
CA ARG A 26 8.24 -28.62 -8.24
C ARG A 26 8.82 -28.17 -9.57
N GLU A 27 9.49 -29.07 -10.29
CA GLU A 27 10.01 -28.82 -11.63
C GLU A 27 8.88 -28.51 -12.61
N LEU A 28 7.88 -29.39 -12.70
CA LEU A 28 6.69 -29.22 -13.54
C LEU A 28 5.86 -27.98 -13.19
N SER A 29 5.99 -27.49 -11.95
CA SER A 29 5.27 -26.29 -11.53
C SER A 29 5.86 -25.00 -12.05
N GLU A 30 7.02 -24.96 -12.73
CA GLU A 30 7.54 -23.82 -13.52
C GLU A 30 7.14 -22.40 -13.04
N GLY A 31 7.31 -22.11 -11.74
CA GLY A 31 7.02 -20.78 -11.16
C GLY A 31 5.58 -20.54 -10.66
N MET A 32 4.67 -21.51 -10.77
CA MET A 32 3.39 -21.55 -10.05
C MET A 32 3.51 -22.36 -8.74
N ALA A 33 2.63 -22.09 -7.78
CA ALA A 33 2.59 -22.90 -6.57
C ALA A 33 2.16 -24.34 -6.91
N VAL A 34 2.79 -25.35 -6.29
CA VAL A 34 2.48 -26.78 -6.50
C VAL A 34 0.97 -27.06 -6.36
N SER A 35 0.30 -26.45 -5.37
CA SER A 35 -1.15 -26.59 -5.20
C SER A 35 -2.00 -25.97 -6.32
N ALA A 36 -1.48 -24.94 -7.00
CA ALA A 36 -2.11 -24.37 -8.17
C ALA A 36 -1.88 -25.27 -9.39
N TYR A 37 -0.70 -25.88 -9.50
CA TYR A 37 -0.35 -26.79 -10.59
C TYR A 37 -1.22 -28.05 -10.53
N ILE A 38 -1.29 -28.69 -9.36
CA ILE A 38 -2.19 -29.84 -9.12
C ILE A 38 -3.64 -29.50 -9.47
N ARG A 39 -4.12 -28.31 -9.09
CA ARG A 39 -5.49 -27.90 -9.40
C ARG A 39 -5.71 -27.71 -10.90
N LYS A 40 -4.72 -27.16 -11.63
CA LYS A 40 -4.76 -27.01 -13.10
C LYS A 40 -4.83 -28.39 -13.78
N CYS A 41 -4.05 -29.37 -13.30
CA CYS A 41 -4.09 -30.73 -13.83
C CYS A 41 -5.42 -31.44 -13.55
N VAL A 42 -5.99 -31.29 -12.34
CA VAL A 42 -7.21 -32.03 -11.93
C VAL A 42 -8.49 -31.42 -12.50
N PHE A 43 -8.58 -30.09 -12.61
CA PHE A 43 -9.81 -29.39 -12.96
C PHE A 43 -9.73 -28.63 -14.30
N GLY A 44 -8.61 -28.74 -15.03
CA GLY A 44 -8.41 -28.13 -16.34
C GLY A 44 -8.28 -26.60 -16.32
N GLU A 45 -8.46 -25.97 -17.50
CA GLU A 45 -8.35 -24.51 -17.69
C GLU A 45 -9.53 -23.72 -17.10
N ASN A 46 -10.64 -24.37 -16.76
CA ASN A 46 -11.86 -23.74 -16.23
C ASN A 46 -11.80 -23.43 -14.72
N VAL A 47 -10.63 -23.58 -14.08
CA VAL A 47 -10.45 -23.17 -12.70
C VAL A 47 -10.31 -21.66 -12.64
N ALA A 48 -11.36 -20.97 -12.18
CA ALA A 48 -11.30 -19.55 -11.87
C ALA A 48 -10.03 -19.26 -11.05
N ARG A 49 -9.07 -18.54 -11.68
CA ARG A 49 -7.81 -18.14 -11.04
C ARG A 49 -8.19 -17.46 -9.73
N ARG A 50 -7.88 -18.11 -8.60
CA ARG A 50 -8.06 -17.50 -7.28
C ARG A 50 -7.27 -16.20 -7.34
N LYS A 51 -7.93 -15.05 -7.15
CA LYS A 51 -7.27 -13.73 -7.13
C LYS A 51 -6.04 -13.87 -6.23
N ARG A 52 -4.84 -13.81 -6.83
CA ARG A 52 -3.61 -13.61 -6.05
C ARG A 52 -3.90 -12.34 -5.26
N ARG A 53 -3.87 -12.41 -3.93
CA ARG A 53 -3.73 -11.18 -3.15
C ARG A 53 -2.49 -10.51 -3.73
N SER A 54 -2.67 -9.31 -4.27
CA SER A 54 -1.59 -8.49 -4.81
C SER A 54 -0.39 -8.63 -3.89
N HIS A 55 0.71 -9.15 -4.42
CA HIS A 55 1.98 -9.19 -3.72
C HIS A 55 2.62 -7.80 -3.85
N THR A 56 1.93 -6.77 -3.36
CA THR A 56 2.63 -5.55 -2.96
C THR A 56 3.48 -5.93 -1.75
N PRO A 57 4.81 -5.70 -1.76
CA PRO A 57 5.65 -6.07 -0.63
C PRO A 57 5.10 -5.35 0.62
N VAL A 58 4.62 -6.13 1.58
CA VAL A 58 4.06 -5.61 2.84
C VAL A 58 5.07 -4.68 3.55
N LYS A 59 6.37 -4.91 3.29
CA LYS A 59 7.48 -4.06 3.77
C LYS A 59 7.46 -2.65 3.18
N ASP A 60 7.25 -2.50 1.88
CA ASP A 60 7.22 -1.18 1.22
C ASP A 60 5.98 -0.39 1.66
N GLN A 61 4.83 -1.06 1.80
CA GLN A 61 3.63 -0.44 2.36
C GLN A 61 3.80 -0.02 3.82
N ALA A 62 4.48 -0.81 4.66
CA ALA A 62 4.77 -0.44 6.03
C ALA A 62 5.72 0.77 6.12
N ALA A 63 6.76 0.82 5.28
CA ALA A 63 7.68 1.94 5.19
C ALA A 63 6.96 3.23 4.73
N MET A 64 6.13 3.14 3.69
CA MET A 64 5.31 4.26 3.21
C MET A 64 4.30 4.74 4.25
N ALA A 65 3.63 3.83 4.97
CA ALA A 65 2.70 4.19 6.04
C ALA A 65 3.40 4.87 7.22
N LYS A 66 4.61 4.41 7.58
CA LYS A 66 5.44 5.05 8.61
C LYS A 66 5.86 6.46 8.17
N ALA A 67 6.31 6.63 6.92
CA ALA A 67 6.66 7.93 6.37
C ALA A 67 5.47 8.89 6.37
N LEU A 68 4.29 8.44 5.94
CA LEU A 68 3.05 9.23 5.98
C LEU A 68 2.67 9.62 7.41
N GLY A 69 2.80 8.70 8.37
CA GLY A 69 2.53 8.97 9.79
C GLY A 69 3.49 10.00 10.39
N LEU A 70 4.78 9.96 10.04
CA LEU A 70 5.77 10.97 10.46
C LEU A 70 5.45 12.34 9.85
N LEU A 71 5.14 12.39 8.55
CA LEU A 71 4.72 13.60 7.85
C LEU A 71 3.49 14.26 8.51
N GLY A 72 2.49 13.45 8.87
CA GLY A 72 1.30 13.93 9.57
C GLY A 72 1.61 14.53 10.94
N LYS A 73 2.51 13.91 11.71
CA LYS A 73 2.92 14.39 13.04
C LYS A 73 3.67 15.72 13.00
N MET A 74 4.47 15.95 11.97
CA MET A 74 5.30 17.15 11.88
C MET A 74 4.49 18.43 11.55
N ARG A 75 3.23 18.31 11.14
CA ARG A 75 2.31 19.44 10.80
C ARG A 75 2.92 20.48 9.84
N ILE A 76 3.93 20.10 9.04
CA ILE A 76 4.76 21.01 8.23
C ILE A 76 3.90 21.80 7.26
N ALA A 77 3.02 21.14 6.50
CA ALA A 77 2.15 21.82 5.54
C ALA A 77 1.29 22.90 6.22
N ASN A 78 0.73 22.62 7.40
CA ASN A 78 -0.09 23.58 8.12
C ASN A 78 0.73 24.78 8.61
N ASN A 79 1.93 24.53 9.17
CA ASN A 79 2.81 25.60 9.64
C ASN A 79 3.29 26.48 8.47
N LEU A 80 3.59 25.85 7.34
CA LEU A 80 4.07 26.55 6.15
C LEU A 80 2.95 27.39 5.50
N ASN A 81 1.71 26.90 5.53
CA ASN A 81 0.54 27.67 5.13
C ASN A 81 0.30 28.88 6.06
N GLN A 82 0.53 28.73 7.37
CA GLN A 82 0.43 29.85 8.31
C GLN A 82 1.52 30.90 8.06
N LEU A 83 2.75 30.47 7.77
CA LEU A 83 3.85 31.37 7.41
C LEU A 83 3.55 32.12 6.10
N ALA A 84 3.10 31.41 5.06
CA ALA A 84 2.70 32.03 3.80
C ALA A 84 1.54 33.02 3.99
N TYR A 85 0.54 32.65 4.80
CA TYR A 85 -0.58 33.53 5.13
C TYR A 85 -0.12 34.81 5.85
N ASN A 86 0.67 34.67 6.93
CA ASN A 86 1.16 35.81 7.70
C ASN A 86 2.07 36.73 6.87
N ALA A 87 2.86 36.15 5.96
CA ALA A 87 3.66 36.90 5.00
C ALA A 87 2.77 37.66 3.99
N ASN A 88 1.78 36.99 3.39
CA ASN A 88 0.83 37.62 2.47
C ASN A 88 0.01 38.75 3.13
N THR A 89 -0.32 38.64 4.41
CA THR A 89 -1.05 39.69 5.14
C THR A 89 -0.13 40.79 5.69
N GLY A 90 1.18 40.74 5.41
CA GLY A 90 2.17 41.70 5.91
C GLY A 90 2.45 41.61 7.42
N SER A 91 1.98 40.55 8.09
CA SER A 91 2.24 40.29 9.51
C SER A 91 3.61 39.66 9.76
N LEU A 92 4.25 39.14 8.71
CA LEU A 92 5.62 38.65 8.69
C LEU A 92 6.40 39.45 7.63
N LEU A 93 7.43 40.18 8.05
CA LEU A 93 8.35 40.87 7.15
C LEU A 93 9.27 39.84 6.49
N VAL A 94 8.92 39.47 5.27
CA VAL A 94 9.71 38.61 4.38
C VAL A 94 9.68 39.21 2.98
N ASP A 95 10.78 39.06 2.26
CA ASP A 95 10.85 39.44 0.85
C ASP A 95 10.04 38.46 -0.03
N ASP A 96 9.73 38.90 -1.26
CA ASP A 96 8.90 38.14 -2.20
C ASP A 96 9.51 36.79 -2.59
N GLU A 97 10.85 36.68 -2.60
CA GLU A 97 11.55 35.44 -2.91
C GLU A 97 11.35 34.40 -1.79
N THR A 98 11.53 34.82 -0.54
CA THR A 98 11.29 33.97 0.64
C THR A 98 9.83 33.52 0.72
N LEU A 99 8.87 34.40 0.39
CA LEU A 99 7.44 34.07 0.33
C LEU A 99 7.15 33.01 -0.74
N ALA A 100 7.76 33.13 -1.93
CA ALA A 100 7.62 32.15 -3.00
C ALA A 100 8.17 30.78 -2.57
N GLN A 101 9.34 30.74 -1.93
CA GLN A 101 9.95 29.51 -1.42
C GLN A 101 9.08 28.81 -0.36
N ILE A 102 8.47 29.56 0.55
CA ILE A 102 7.53 29.02 1.55
C ILE A 102 6.31 28.40 0.86
N THR A 103 5.76 29.11 -0.12
CA THR A 103 4.58 28.64 -0.88
C THR A 103 4.89 27.37 -1.68
N GLU A 104 6.05 27.33 -2.34
CA GLU A 104 6.54 26.17 -3.08
C GLU A 104 6.76 24.96 -2.18
N ALA A 105 7.43 25.15 -1.04
CA ALA A 105 7.63 24.08 -0.08
C ALA A 105 6.29 23.53 0.46
N HIS A 106 5.25 24.37 0.59
CA HIS A 106 3.91 23.92 1.00
C HIS A 106 3.27 23.03 -0.07
N ALA A 107 3.41 23.41 -1.34
CA ALA A 107 2.93 22.62 -2.46
C ALA A 107 3.64 21.26 -2.54
N HIS A 108 4.96 21.22 -2.37
CA HIS A 108 5.74 19.98 -2.38
C HIS A 108 5.36 19.03 -1.25
N VAL A 109 5.23 19.52 -0.01
CA VAL A 109 4.81 18.68 1.13
C VAL A 109 3.39 18.15 0.93
N SER A 110 2.47 18.98 0.43
CA SER A 110 1.10 18.57 0.14
C SER A 110 1.03 17.53 -0.98
N PHE A 111 1.87 17.66 -2.01
CA PHE A 111 2.01 16.66 -3.07
C PHE A 111 2.54 15.33 -2.53
N MET A 112 3.62 15.34 -1.76
CA MET A 112 4.19 14.13 -1.15
C MET A 112 3.16 13.38 -0.29
N ARG A 113 2.38 14.11 0.50
CA ARG A 113 1.29 13.51 1.30
C ARG A 113 0.26 12.81 0.41
N ARG A 114 -0.25 13.50 -0.63
CA ARG A 114 -1.25 12.93 -1.54
C ARG A 114 -0.74 11.69 -2.27
N ALA A 115 0.50 11.75 -2.77
CA ALA A 115 1.14 10.62 -3.44
C ALA A 115 1.26 9.39 -2.53
N LEU A 116 1.64 9.58 -1.26
CA LEU A 116 1.72 8.49 -0.27
C LEU A 116 0.34 7.92 0.09
N VAL A 117 -0.68 8.78 0.25
CA VAL A 117 -2.07 8.36 0.50
C VAL A 117 -2.58 7.49 -0.66
N GLN A 118 -2.38 7.94 -1.90
CA GLN A 118 -2.78 7.21 -3.10
C GLN A 118 -2.02 5.88 -3.25
N ALA A 119 -0.70 5.86 -3.03
CA ALA A 119 0.12 4.66 -3.11
C ALA A 119 -0.27 3.59 -2.07
N LEU A 120 -0.79 4.03 -0.92
CA LEU A 120 -1.31 3.14 0.14
C LEU A 120 -2.78 2.72 -0.09
N GLY A 121 -3.45 3.27 -1.09
CA GLY A 121 -4.88 3.02 -1.35
C GLY A 121 -5.79 3.56 -0.24
N LEU A 122 -5.33 4.57 0.50
CA LEU A 122 -6.12 5.26 1.51
C LEU A 122 -6.96 6.35 0.82
N THR A 123 -8.23 6.47 1.17
CA THR A 123 -9.02 7.64 0.78
C THR A 123 -8.63 8.78 1.71
N ASP A 124 -8.17 9.91 1.16
CA ASP A 124 -7.94 11.13 1.94
C ASP A 124 -9.25 11.41 2.70
N GLY A 125 -9.19 11.33 4.03
CA GLY A 125 -10.35 11.47 4.90
C GLY A 125 -10.86 12.91 4.92
N ALA A 126 -11.52 13.34 3.84
CA ALA A 126 -12.49 14.42 3.83
C ALA A 126 -13.86 13.77 4.06
N GLY A 127 -14.13 13.40 5.31
CA GLY A 127 -15.30 12.60 5.67
C GLY A 127 -15.50 12.48 7.16
N LYS A 128 -15.57 13.63 7.85
CA LYS A 128 -16.42 13.91 9.00
C LYS A 128 -16.32 15.38 9.37
#